data_AF-A0A443KC89-F1
#
_entry.id   AF-A0A443KC89-F1
#
_cell.length_a   1.000
_cell.length_b   1.000
_cell.length_c   1.000
_cell.angle_alpha   90.00
_cell.angle_beta   90.00
_cell.angle_gamma   90.00
#
_symmetry.space_group_name_H-M   'P 1'
#
loop_
_entity.id
_entity.type
_entity.pdbx_description
1 polymer ?
#
loop_
_entity_poly.entity_id
_entity_poly.type
_entity_poly.pdbx_seq_one_letter_code
_entity_poly.pdbx_strand_id
1 'polypeptide(L)'
;MGGMHADRWIDDLQLDVIIHTAEVFGAMTSRGPNASWQDISPDERRQHGCVGADVLTKGPAAVKDFLHDQIGRGRHGNDYRKAFGKAFDQFYFRKDQSAYRPICEVMAEYVGENFRFTGQEKVFGILTRGIQPTTLRSLCKQHGIGTKITSLVLKAQYDIRAGESHVVDPALIAELAPKLRDLLNAQDAGRHLGICVEVLRTLIADQLLLPDFRFNNRMMGFRPETLDAFLGTWMAPTKIRKTGRKVACKPLTIFARAHRTRTSHVLLTADAAEVNFTYDRRKQGLGALGIAEKDSAAVLERLRIFPRNRAALASIASTGLKNHGKIQ
;
A
#
# COMPACT_ATOMS: atom_id res chain seq x y z
N MET A 1 64.28 13.12 -15.09
CA MET A 1 63.44 11.90 -15.05
C MET A 1 62.02 12.35 -14.80
N GLY A 2 61.20 12.44 -15.84
CA GLY A 2 59.78 12.78 -15.72
C GLY A 2 58.99 11.50 -15.46
N GLY A 3 58.49 11.33 -14.24
CA GLY A 3 57.56 10.26 -13.91
C GLY A 3 56.18 10.63 -14.45
N MET A 4 55.68 9.86 -15.41
CA MET A 4 54.27 9.87 -15.77
C MET A 4 53.48 9.41 -14.53
N HIS A 5 52.96 10.36 -13.76
CA HIS A 5 51.90 10.08 -12.80
C HIS A 5 50.70 9.64 -13.63
N ALA A 6 50.50 8.34 -13.75
CA ALA A 6 49.20 7.81 -14.10
C ALA A 6 48.23 8.37 -13.05
N ASP A 7 47.14 8.98 -13.52
CA ASP A 7 46.08 9.61 -12.73
C ASP A 7 45.47 8.59 -11.76
N ARG A 8 46.12 8.36 -10.62
CA ARG A 8 45.72 7.36 -9.64
C ARG A 8 44.85 8.07 -8.63
N TRP A 9 43.60 7.66 -8.57
CA TRP A 9 42.59 8.13 -7.60
C TRP A 9 43.11 8.36 -6.17
N ILE A 10 44.07 7.55 -5.71
CA ILE A 10 44.63 7.65 -4.36
C ILE A 10 45.51 8.89 -4.17
N ASP A 11 46.11 9.40 -5.25
CA ASP A 11 46.97 10.59 -5.24
C ASP A 11 46.14 11.87 -4.99
N ASP A 12 44.83 11.82 -5.22
CA ASP A 12 43.87 12.91 -4.93
C ASP A 12 43.35 12.89 -3.48
N LEU A 13 43.67 11.85 -2.70
CA LEU A 13 43.22 11.70 -1.32
C LEU A 13 44.28 12.19 -0.34
N GLN A 14 43.84 12.85 0.74
CA GLN A 14 44.74 13.19 1.84
C GLN A 14 45.15 11.92 2.60
N LEU A 15 46.40 11.88 3.06
CA LEU A 15 46.98 10.70 3.70
C LEU A 15 46.20 10.24 4.94
N ASP A 16 45.71 11.18 5.75
CA ASP A 16 44.88 10.88 6.91
C ASP A 16 43.53 10.24 6.53
N VAL A 17 42.92 10.67 5.43
CA VAL A 17 41.71 10.07 4.86
C VAL A 17 41.99 8.66 4.34
N ILE A 18 43.13 8.45 3.68
CA ILE A 18 43.56 7.13 3.21
C ILE A 18 43.72 6.18 4.40
N ILE A 19 44.49 6.58 5.41
CA ILE A 19 44.75 5.78 6.62
C ILE A 19 43.43 5.44 7.31
N HIS A 20 42.61 6.45 7.59
CA HIS A 20 41.34 6.24 8.27
C HIS A 20 40.41 5.30 7.48
N THR A 21 40.26 5.53 6.18
CA THR A 21 39.37 4.69 5.34
C THR A 21 39.89 3.26 5.26
N ALA A 22 41.22 3.09 5.13
CA ALA A 22 41.85 1.79 5.10
C ALA A 22 41.60 1.02 6.41
N GLU A 23 41.76 1.68 7.56
CA GLU A 23 41.43 1.10 8.86
C GLU A 23 39.94 0.70 8.95
N VAL A 24 39.03 1.53 8.44
CA VAL A 24 37.59 1.21 8.46
C VAL A 24 37.27 0.00 7.60
N PHE A 25 37.81 -0.07 6.39
CA PHE A 25 37.56 -1.19 5.48
C PHE A 25 38.18 -2.47 6.03
N GLY A 26 39.41 -2.44 6.54
CA GLY A 26 39.99 -3.61 7.18
C GLY A 26 39.19 -4.09 8.39
N ALA A 27 38.68 -3.17 9.22
CA ALA A 27 37.80 -3.52 10.33
C ALA A 27 36.48 -4.15 9.86
N MET A 28 35.90 -3.66 8.74
CA MET A 28 34.72 -4.27 8.14
C MET A 28 35.00 -5.72 7.69
N THR A 29 36.15 -5.99 7.09
CA THR A 29 36.55 -7.35 6.67
C THR A 29 36.76 -8.29 7.85
N SER A 30 37.50 -7.84 8.87
CA SER A 30 37.92 -8.72 9.96
C SER A 30 36.84 -8.91 11.04
N ARG A 31 36.01 -7.89 11.28
CA ARG A 31 35.04 -7.86 12.39
C ARG A 31 33.60 -7.63 11.94
N GLY A 32 33.35 -7.37 10.66
CA GLY A 32 32.04 -7.05 10.09
C GLY A 32 31.66 -5.56 10.20
N PRO A 33 30.59 -5.13 9.51
CA PRO A 33 30.18 -3.71 9.40
C PRO A 33 29.72 -3.07 10.72
N ASN A 34 29.39 -3.88 11.73
CA ASN A 34 28.94 -3.42 13.05
C ASN A 34 30.05 -3.42 14.12
N ALA A 35 31.31 -3.61 13.71
CA ALA A 35 32.44 -3.69 14.62
C ALA A 35 32.58 -2.46 15.52
N SER A 36 32.88 -2.71 16.80
CA SER A 36 33.26 -1.64 17.73
C SER A 36 34.70 -1.20 17.50
N TRP A 37 34.93 0.10 17.58
CA TRP A 37 36.26 0.71 17.55
C TRP A 37 36.91 0.83 18.93
N GLN A 38 36.16 0.52 20.01
CA GLN A 38 36.60 0.78 21.38
C GLN A 38 37.69 -0.17 21.89
N ASP A 39 38.02 -1.25 21.17
CA ASP A 39 39.00 -2.27 21.58
C ASP A 39 39.84 -2.78 20.39
N ILE A 40 40.30 -1.87 19.52
CA ILE A 40 41.21 -2.22 18.42
C ILE A 40 42.64 -1.94 18.89
N SER A 41 43.42 -3.01 19.07
CA SER A 41 44.84 -2.89 19.40
C SER A 41 45.64 -2.23 18.26
N PRO A 42 46.83 -1.66 18.53
CA PRO A 42 47.67 -1.09 17.50
C PRO A 42 48.03 -2.06 16.37
N ASP A 43 48.26 -3.33 16.69
CA ASP A 43 48.61 -4.36 15.71
C ASP A 43 47.40 -4.73 14.83
N GLU A 44 46.22 -4.86 15.41
CA GLU A 44 44.99 -5.06 14.64
C GLU A 44 44.69 -3.86 13.75
N ARG A 45 44.94 -2.64 14.24
CA ARG A 45 44.76 -1.42 13.44
C ARG A 45 45.68 -1.40 12.23
N ARG A 46 46.95 -1.77 12.43
CA ARG A 46 47.92 -1.91 11.34
C ARG A 46 47.45 -2.95 10.32
N GLN A 47 46.99 -4.11 10.79
CA GLN A 47 46.48 -5.17 9.93
C GLN A 47 45.26 -4.71 9.13
N HIS A 48 44.31 -4.03 9.78
CA HIS A 48 43.15 -3.45 9.09
C HIS A 48 43.59 -2.42 8.04
N GLY A 49 44.54 -1.54 8.39
CA GLY A 49 45.11 -0.56 7.46
C GLY A 49 45.71 -1.21 6.21
N CYS A 50 46.46 -2.30 6.35
CA CYS A 50 46.99 -3.04 5.19
C CYS A 50 45.87 -3.56 4.29
N VAL A 51 44.86 -4.23 4.88
CA VAL A 51 43.73 -4.79 4.12
C VAL A 51 42.94 -3.71 3.38
N GLY A 52 42.64 -2.60 4.04
CA GLY A 52 41.90 -1.52 3.40
C GLY A 52 42.71 -0.73 2.37
N ALA A 53 44.03 -0.60 2.56
CA ALA A 53 44.92 0.04 1.60
C ALA A 53 44.96 -0.74 0.27
N ASP A 54 44.95 -2.08 0.33
CA ASP A 54 44.87 -2.93 -0.86
C ASP A 54 43.59 -2.72 -1.67
N VAL A 55 42.49 -2.31 -1.03
CA VAL A 55 41.24 -1.94 -1.70
C VAL A 55 41.37 -0.55 -2.32
N LEU A 56 41.83 0.44 -1.55
CA LEU A 56 41.90 1.84 -1.98
C LEU A 56 42.86 2.06 -3.14
N THR A 57 44.00 1.37 -3.14
CA THR A 57 45.03 1.47 -4.21
C THR A 57 44.54 0.95 -5.56
N LYS A 58 43.53 0.08 -5.58
CA LYS A 58 42.91 -0.45 -6.82
C LYS A 58 41.83 0.47 -7.40
N GLY A 59 41.46 1.53 -6.67
CA GLY A 59 40.57 2.58 -7.16
C GLY A 59 39.07 2.38 -6.83
N PRO A 60 38.21 3.30 -7.29
CA PRO A 60 36.78 3.35 -6.92
C PRO A 60 35.99 2.09 -7.23
N ALA A 61 36.28 1.40 -8.35
CA ALA A 61 35.60 0.15 -8.70
C ALA A 61 35.86 -0.93 -7.65
N ALA A 62 37.11 -1.10 -7.20
CA ALA A 62 37.44 -2.05 -6.15
C ALA A 62 36.80 -1.70 -4.80
N VAL A 63 36.61 -0.40 -4.51
CA VAL A 63 35.83 0.04 -3.34
C VAL A 63 34.37 -0.40 -3.45
N LYS A 64 33.74 -0.25 -4.62
CA LYS A 64 32.36 -0.72 -4.83
C LYS A 64 32.24 -2.24 -4.72
N ASP A 65 33.17 -2.98 -5.31
CA ASP A 65 33.21 -4.45 -5.22
C ASP A 65 33.39 -4.90 -3.77
N PHE A 66 34.30 -4.25 -3.04
CA PHE A 66 34.47 -4.46 -1.61
C PHE A 66 33.17 -4.23 -0.82
N LEU A 67 32.47 -3.12 -1.07
CA LEU A 67 31.19 -2.84 -0.43
C LEU A 67 30.14 -3.90 -0.80
N HIS A 68 30.16 -4.39 -2.03
CA HIS A 68 29.30 -5.49 -2.46
C HIS A 68 29.51 -6.74 -1.62
N ASP A 69 30.76 -7.13 -1.39
CA ASP A 69 31.10 -8.32 -0.62
C ASP A 69 30.79 -8.15 0.88
N GLN A 70 31.04 -6.96 1.45
CA GLN A 70 30.90 -6.74 2.88
C GLN A 70 29.47 -6.45 3.33
N ILE A 71 28.70 -5.69 2.55
CA ILE A 71 27.35 -5.23 2.96
C ILE A 71 26.24 -5.60 1.98
N GLY A 72 26.59 -6.03 0.76
CA GLY A 72 25.64 -6.53 -0.22
C GLY A 72 24.61 -5.50 -0.68
N ARG A 73 23.48 -6.00 -1.17
CA ARG A 73 22.38 -5.20 -1.72
C ARG A 73 21.24 -5.01 -0.73
N GLY A 74 20.61 -3.83 -0.76
CA GLY A 74 19.43 -3.53 0.03
C GLY A 74 18.18 -4.25 -0.49
N ARG A 75 17.42 -4.89 0.40
CA ARG A 75 16.11 -5.49 0.04
C ARG A 75 14.95 -4.50 0.17
N HIS A 76 15.05 -3.54 1.10
CA HIS A 76 14.02 -2.54 1.36
C HIS A 76 14.63 -1.14 1.57
N GLY A 77 13.87 -0.09 1.24
CA GLY A 77 14.08 1.31 1.64
C GLY A 77 15.51 1.83 1.94
N ASN A 78 15.58 2.64 3.00
CA ASN A 78 16.78 3.23 3.62
C ASN A 78 17.70 2.19 4.31
N ASP A 79 17.67 0.90 3.91
CA ASP A 79 18.40 -0.17 4.61
C ASP A 79 19.93 -0.01 4.54
N TYR A 80 20.46 0.92 3.73
CA TYR A 80 21.90 1.14 3.62
C TYR A 80 22.53 1.52 4.96
N ARG A 81 21.90 2.37 5.78
CA ARG A 81 22.46 2.70 7.11
C ARG A 81 22.62 1.45 7.98
N LYS A 82 21.64 0.56 7.93
CA LYS A 82 21.67 -0.72 8.67
C LYS A 82 22.71 -1.67 8.09
N ALA A 83 22.89 -1.70 6.77
CA ALA A 83 23.87 -2.54 6.09
C ALA A 83 25.31 -2.08 6.37
N PHE A 84 25.58 -0.78 6.29
CA PHE A 84 26.87 -0.19 6.66
C PHE A 84 27.14 -0.27 8.17
N GLY A 85 26.10 -0.31 9.00
CA GLY A 85 26.28 -0.43 10.44
C GLY A 85 27.06 0.73 11.03
N LYS A 86 27.99 0.42 11.95
CA LYS A 86 28.87 1.42 12.60
C LYS A 86 29.89 2.02 11.63
N ALA A 87 30.20 1.35 10.52
CA ALA A 87 31.07 1.92 9.49
C ALA A 87 30.43 3.16 8.84
N PHE A 88 29.09 3.23 8.78
CA PHE A 88 28.39 4.42 8.27
C PHE A 88 28.78 5.69 9.03
N ASP A 89 28.77 5.60 10.36
CA ASP A 89 29.01 6.74 11.26
C ASP A 89 30.43 7.29 11.11
N GLN A 90 31.41 6.44 10.78
CA GLN A 90 32.79 6.86 10.54
C GLN A 90 32.92 7.86 9.39
N PHE A 91 32.05 7.77 8.39
CA PHE A 91 32.04 8.70 7.26
C PHE A 91 30.96 9.78 7.42
N TYR A 92 29.82 9.44 8.04
CA TYR A 92 28.69 10.37 8.18
C TYR A 92 29.04 11.62 8.99
N PHE A 93 29.77 11.50 10.09
CA PHE A 93 30.19 12.66 10.89
C PHE A 93 31.31 13.49 10.24
N ARG A 94 31.94 12.96 9.19
CA ARG A 94 33.03 13.62 8.44
C ARG A 94 32.60 14.11 7.07
N LYS A 95 31.34 13.92 6.68
CA LYS A 95 30.79 14.25 5.35
C LYS A 95 30.97 15.73 4.94
N ASP A 96 31.08 16.63 5.92
CA ASP A 96 31.22 18.07 5.67
C ASP A 96 32.70 18.48 5.50
N GLN A 97 33.64 17.56 5.71
CA GLN A 97 35.07 17.75 5.44
C GLN A 97 35.35 17.47 3.95
N SER A 98 35.89 18.46 3.23
CA SER A 98 36.16 18.33 1.79
C SER A 98 37.09 17.16 1.45
N ALA A 99 38.03 16.83 2.33
CA ALA A 99 38.97 15.72 2.15
C ALA A 99 38.27 14.35 2.07
N TYR A 100 37.14 14.17 2.75
CA TYR A 100 36.35 12.92 2.73
C TYR A 100 35.40 12.83 1.54
N ARG A 101 35.24 13.91 0.78
CA ARG A 101 34.26 14.01 -0.30
C ARG A 101 34.41 12.90 -1.35
N PRO A 102 35.61 12.59 -1.87
CA PRO A 102 35.75 11.57 -2.91
C PRO A 102 35.33 10.18 -2.42
N ILE A 103 35.65 9.84 -1.16
CA ILE A 103 35.23 8.56 -0.54
C ILE A 103 33.71 8.51 -0.36
N CYS A 104 33.12 9.58 0.17
CA CYS A 104 31.68 9.68 0.34
C CYS A 104 30.93 9.60 -1.00
N GLU A 105 31.49 10.13 -2.08
CA GLU A 105 30.92 10.04 -3.44
C GLU A 105 30.88 8.60 -3.94
N VAL A 106 31.99 7.86 -3.85
CA VAL A 106 32.04 6.45 -4.27
C VAL A 106 31.05 5.60 -3.44
N MET A 107 31.00 5.82 -2.13
CA MET A 107 30.05 5.11 -1.26
C MET A 107 28.58 5.49 -1.55
N ALA A 108 28.30 6.77 -1.82
CA ALA A 108 26.97 7.24 -2.16
C ALA A 108 26.51 6.70 -3.52
N GLU A 109 27.42 6.60 -4.48
CA GLU A 109 27.18 5.99 -5.79
C GLU A 109 26.86 4.49 -5.64
N TYR A 110 27.67 3.76 -4.87
CA TYR A 110 27.40 2.36 -4.52
C TYR A 110 25.99 2.17 -3.92
N VAL A 111 25.59 3.06 -2.99
CA VAL A 111 24.26 3.01 -2.37
C VAL A 111 23.16 3.23 -3.41
N GLY A 112 23.34 4.18 -4.33
CA GLY A 112 22.38 4.44 -5.41
C GLY A 112 22.19 3.25 -6.34
N GLU A 113 23.29 2.56 -6.65
CA GLU A 113 23.33 1.40 -7.55
C GLU A 113 22.77 0.12 -6.91
N ASN A 114 22.77 0.00 -5.57
CA ASN A 114 22.52 -1.28 -4.89
C ASN A 114 21.39 -1.28 -3.86
N PHE A 115 20.85 -0.11 -3.48
CA PHE A 115 19.77 0.01 -2.49
C PHE A 115 18.52 0.61 -3.10
N ARG A 116 17.36 0.20 -2.56
CA ARG A 116 16.04 0.57 -3.08
C ARG A 116 15.37 1.62 -2.20
N PHE A 117 15.29 2.86 -2.64
CA PHE A 117 14.54 3.89 -1.94
C PHE A 117 13.71 4.74 -2.90
N THR A 118 12.62 5.32 -2.38
CA THR A 118 11.67 6.12 -3.16
C THR A 118 12.17 7.56 -3.25
N GLY A 119 12.63 7.96 -4.43
CA GLY A 119 13.04 9.35 -4.71
C GLY A 119 14.54 9.60 -4.53
N GLN A 120 14.88 10.86 -4.20
CA GLN A 120 16.25 11.27 -3.88
C GLN A 120 16.48 11.22 -2.38
N GLU A 121 17.58 10.61 -1.95
CA GLU A 121 18.01 10.59 -0.56
C GLU A 121 19.39 11.19 -0.41
N LYS A 122 19.67 11.78 0.75
CA LYS A 122 21.00 12.33 1.07
C LYS A 122 21.86 11.25 1.72
N VAL A 123 22.69 10.59 0.93
CA VAL A 123 23.69 9.62 1.40
C VAL A 123 25.00 10.38 1.59
N PHE A 124 25.50 10.46 2.83
CA PHE A 124 26.66 11.30 3.19
C PHE A 124 26.53 12.77 2.72
N GLY A 125 25.31 13.33 2.73
CA GLY A 125 25.06 14.69 2.26
C GLY A 125 24.96 14.85 0.73
N ILE A 126 25.16 13.77 -0.04
CA ILE A 126 25.07 13.73 -1.49
C ILE A 126 23.68 13.25 -1.91
N LEU A 127 23.06 13.95 -2.86
CA LEU A 127 21.76 13.54 -3.40
C LEU A 127 21.94 12.32 -4.31
N THR A 128 21.55 11.16 -3.80
CA THR A 128 21.61 9.88 -4.50
C THR A 128 20.21 9.45 -4.91
N ARG A 129 20.09 8.80 -6.07
CA ARG A 129 18.88 8.11 -6.51
C ARG A 129 19.11 6.60 -6.38
N GLY A 130 18.24 5.93 -5.64
CA GLY A 130 18.28 4.49 -5.44
C GLY A 130 17.61 3.74 -6.58
N ILE A 131 17.73 2.42 -6.57
CA ILE A 131 16.96 1.55 -7.44
C ILE A 131 15.47 1.73 -7.13
N GLN A 132 14.68 2.08 -8.14
CA GLN A 132 13.24 2.22 -7.97
C GLN A 132 12.63 0.91 -7.44
N PRO A 133 11.69 0.98 -6.48
CA PRO A 133 11.04 -0.23 -5.99
C PRO A 133 10.27 -0.91 -7.11
N THR A 134 10.45 -2.23 -7.25
CA THR A 134 9.75 -3.01 -8.28
C THR A 134 8.71 -3.97 -7.70
N THR A 135 8.60 -4.07 -6.38
CA THR A 135 7.60 -4.96 -5.77
C THR A 135 6.21 -4.33 -5.78
N LEU A 136 5.18 -5.17 -5.97
CA LEU A 136 3.79 -4.72 -6.01
C LEU A 136 3.42 -3.88 -4.78
N ARG A 137 3.79 -4.33 -3.58
CA ARG A 137 3.53 -3.60 -2.32
C ARG A 137 4.12 -2.20 -2.34
N SER A 138 5.39 -2.08 -2.71
CA SER A 138 6.09 -0.79 -2.67
C SER A 138 5.54 0.18 -3.71
N LEU A 139 5.26 -0.32 -4.92
CA LEU A 139 4.64 0.47 -5.99
C LEU A 139 3.21 0.92 -5.61
N CYS A 140 2.40 0.00 -5.05
CA CYS A 140 1.06 0.35 -4.57
C CYS A 140 1.10 1.43 -3.48
N LYS A 141 2.03 1.29 -2.52
CA LYS A 141 2.25 2.29 -1.46
C LYS A 141 2.69 3.64 -2.04
N GLN A 142 3.60 3.64 -3.00
CA GLN A 142 4.08 4.86 -3.67
C GLN A 142 2.95 5.62 -4.38
N HIS A 143 2.01 4.89 -5.00
CA HIS A 143 0.89 5.50 -5.73
C HIS A 143 -0.38 5.71 -4.89
N GLY A 144 -0.38 5.28 -3.63
CA GLY A 144 -1.54 5.38 -2.73
C GLY A 144 -2.71 4.48 -3.14
N ILE A 145 -2.44 3.32 -3.76
CA ILE A 145 -3.46 2.39 -4.23
C ILE A 145 -3.46 1.09 -3.42
N GLY A 146 -4.61 0.42 -3.35
CA GLY A 146 -4.75 -0.82 -2.59
C GLY A 146 -4.02 -2.00 -3.24
N THR A 147 -3.09 -2.64 -2.53
CA THR A 147 -2.33 -3.80 -3.04
C THR A 147 -3.25 -4.96 -3.45
N LYS A 148 -4.31 -5.23 -2.67
CA LYS A 148 -5.27 -6.29 -2.98
C LYS A 148 -6.02 -6.02 -4.27
N ILE A 149 -6.59 -4.83 -4.44
CA ILE A 149 -7.36 -4.53 -5.65
C ILE A 149 -6.47 -4.49 -6.88
N THR A 150 -5.24 -3.99 -6.74
CA THR A 150 -4.23 -3.98 -7.82
C THR A 150 -3.83 -5.39 -8.22
N SER A 151 -3.57 -6.30 -7.27
CA SER A 151 -3.30 -7.72 -7.56
C SER A 151 -4.46 -8.39 -8.31
N LEU A 152 -5.70 -8.06 -7.96
CA LEU A 152 -6.89 -8.57 -8.63
C LEU A 152 -7.01 -8.03 -10.06
N VAL A 153 -6.71 -6.76 -10.28
CA VAL A 153 -6.69 -6.12 -11.62
C VAL A 153 -5.63 -6.74 -12.50
N LEU A 154 -4.41 -6.90 -11.98
CA LEU A 154 -3.29 -7.54 -12.70
C LEU A 154 -3.67 -8.94 -13.20
N LYS A 155 -4.32 -9.74 -12.34
CA LYS A 155 -4.80 -11.06 -12.71
C LYS A 155 -5.93 -11.01 -13.75
N ALA A 156 -6.87 -10.08 -13.61
CA ALA A 156 -8.06 -10.03 -14.46
C ALA A 156 -7.79 -9.50 -15.87
N GLN A 157 -6.96 -8.46 -15.98
CA GLN A 157 -6.73 -7.74 -17.23
C GLN A 157 -5.45 -8.18 -17.95
N TYR A 158 -4.44 -8.63 -17.22
CA TYR A 158 -3.11 -8.94 -17.75
C TYR A 158 -2.68 -10.39 -17.52
N ASP A 159 -3.52 -11.22 -16.87
CA ASP A 159 -3.20 -12.58 -16.41
C ASP A 159 -1.93 -12.68 -15.52
N ILE A 160 -1.55 -11.57 -14.88
CA ILE A 160 -0.38 -11.51 -14.00
C ILE A 160 -0.79 -11.87 -12.57
N ARG A 161 -0.27 -12.99 -12.05
CA ARG A 161 -0.45 -13.37 -10.64
C ARG A 161 0.67 -12.80 -9.78
N ALA A 162 0.46 -11.60 -9.27
CA ALA A 162 1.40 -10.95 -8.37
C ALA A 162 0.88 -10.93 -6.92
N GLY A 163 1.64 -11.54 -6.01
CA GLY A 163 1.53 -11.28 -4.58
C GLY A 163 2.32 -10.03 -4.17
N GLU A 164 2.21 -9.62 -2.90
CA GLU A 164 2.75 -8.35 -2.41
C GLU A 164 4.27 -8.16 -2.63
N SER A 165 5.04 -9.24 -2.52
CA SER A 165 6.50 -9.24 -2.70
C SER A 165 6.95 -9.51 -4.13
N HIS A 166 6.03 -9.81 -5.05
CA HIS A 166 6.40 -10.11 -6.43
C HIS A 166 6.84 -8.84 -7.16
N VAL A 167 7.86 -9.00 -7.99
CA VAL A 167 8.35 -7.96 -8.90
C VAL A 167 7.30 -7.78 -10.00
N VAL A 168 6.90 -6.54 -10.24
CA VAL A 168 5.96 -6.13 -11.28
C VAL A 168 6.52 -4.91 -12.02
N ASP A 169 6.06 -4.69 -13.24
CA ASP A 169 6.46 -3.53 -14.04
C ASP A 169 5.98 -2.22 -13.39
N PRO A 170 6.90 -1.31 -12.98
CA PRO A 170 6.53 0.00 -12.45
C PRO A 170 5.67 0.84 -13.38
N ALA A 171 5.90 0.77 -14.70
CA ALA A 171 5.16 1.58 -15.66
C ALA A 171 3.69 1.17 -15.72
N LEU A 172 3.43 -0.15 -15.70
CA LEU A 172 2.08 -0.70 -15.63
C LEU A 172 1.36 -0.26 -14.35
N ILE A 173 2.02 -0.29 -13.19
CA ILE A 173 1.39 0.16 -11.93
C ILE A 173 1.11 1.66 -11.96
N ALA A 174 2.01 2.46 -12.51
CA ALA A 174 1.80 3.89 -12.68
C ALA A 174 0.60 4.21 -13.59
N GLU A 175 0.38 3.43 -14.66
CA GLU A 175 -0.79 3.57 -15.54
C GLU A 175 -2.10 3.18 -14.85
N LEU A 176 -2.08 2.13 -14.02
CA LEU A 176 -3.25 1.67 -13.28
C LEU A 176 -3.59 2.58 -12.10
N ALA A 177 -2.62 3.29 -11.53
CA ALA A 177 -2.77 4.04 -10.31
C ALA A 177 -3.93 5.06 -10.31
N PRO A 178 -4.12 5.91 -11.35
CA PRO A 178 -5.25 6.84 -11.40
C PRO A 178 -6.62 6.14 -11.42
N LYS A 179 -6.70 4.96 -12.06
CA LYS A 179 -7.94 4.18 -12.21
C LYS A 179 -8.34 3.48 -10.90
N LEU A 180 -7.34 3.10 -10.10
CA LEU A 180 -7.52 2.31 -8.87
C LEU A 180 -7.46 3.12 -7.59
N ARG A 181 -7.12 4.40 -7.69
CA ARG A 181 -7.11 5.31 -6.54
C ARG A 181 -8.50 5.34 -5.91
N ASP A 182 -8.53 5.25 -4.58
CA ASP A 182 -9.74 5.26 -3.74
C ASP A 182 -10.71 4.09 -3.98
N LEU A 183 -10.35 3.11 -4.81
CA LEU A 183 -11.21 1.97 -5.11
C LEU A 183 -11.21 0.96 -3.96
N LEU A 184 -12.38 0.74 -3.36
CA LEU A 184 -12.61 -0.25 -2.32
C LEU A 184 -12.94 -1.61 -2.92
N ASN A 185 -12.33 -2.67 -2.37
CA ASN A 185 -12.72 -4.04 -2.70
C ASN A 185 -14.06 -4.40 -2.02
N ALA A 186 -14.67 -5.52 -2.41
CA ALA A 186 -15.95 -5.97 -1.86
C ALA A 186 -15.97 -6.14 -0.32
N GLN A 187 -14.84 -6.47 0.32
CA GLN A 187 -14.79 -6.60 1.78
C GLN A 187 -14.82 -5.22 2.45
N ASP A 188 -14.02 -4.29 1.96
CA ASP A 188 -13.96 -2.93 2.50
C ASP A 188 -15.23 -2.12 2.16
N ALA A 189 -15.82 -2.34 0.98
CA ALA A 189 -17.14 -1.80 0.64
C ALA A 189 -18.24 -2.34 1.56
N GLY A 190 -18.21 -3.63 1.92
CA GLY A 190 -19.14 -4.19 2.90
C GLY A 190 -19.01 -3.51 4.27
N ARG A 191 -17.77 -3.32 4.75
CA ARG A 191 -17.49 -2.58 6.00
C ARG A 191 -18.00 -1.15 5.94
N HIS A 192 -17.75 -0.45 4.84
CA HIS A 192 -18.23 0.92 4.60
C HIS A 192 -19.77 1.00 4.70
N LEU A 193 -20.47 0.03 4.14
CA LEU A 193 -21.93 -0.09 4.21
C LEU A 193 -22.45 -0.67 5.55
N GLY A 194 -21.59 -1.08 6.47
CA GLY A 194 -21.96 -1.69 7.74
C GLY A 194 -22.57 -3.11 7.62
N ILE A 195 -22.21 -3.86 6.57
CA ILE A 195 -22.75 -5.20 6.27
C ILE A 195 -21.64 -6.20 5.95
N CYS A 196 -21.95 -7.49 6.02
CA CYS A 196 -21.01 -8.52 5.56
C CYS A 196 -21.00 -8.62 4.02
N VAL A 197 -19.92 -9.19 3.48
CA VAL A 197 -19.72 -9.34 2.03
C VAL A 197 -20.79 -10.19 1.35
N GLU A 198 -21.43 -11.10 2.08
CA GLU A 198 -22.52 -11.93 1.55
C GLU A 198 -23.77 -11.09 1.28
N VAL A 199 -24.13 -10.18 2.20
CA VAL A 199 -25.24 -9.24 1.99
C VAL A 199 -24.91 -8.32 0.83
N LEU A 200 -23.67 -7.80 0.75
CA LEU A 200 -23.22 -6.99 -0.39
C LEU A 200 -23.43 -7.72 -1.73
N ARG A 201 -23.05 -9.00 -1.82
CA ARG A 201 -23.23 -9.81 -3.03
C ARG A 201 -24.70 -9.96 -3.42
N THR A 202 -25.61 -10.05 -2.45
CA THR A 202 -27.05 -10.11 -2.73
C THR A 202 -27.59 -8.78 -3.25
N LEU A 203 -27.17 -7.64 -2.69
CA LEU A 203 -27.48 -6.31 -3.22
C LEU A 203 -27.06 -6.16 -4.69
N ILE A 204 -25.89 -6.68 -5.04
CA ILE A 204 -25.37 -6.64 -6.42
C ILE A 204 -26.11 -7.61 -7.33
N ALA A 205 -26.39 -8.83 -6.86
CA ALA A 205 -27.13 -9.84 -7.64
C ALA A 205 -28.55 -9.37 -8.01
N ASP A 206 -29.14 -8.56 -7.13
CA ASP A 206 -30.46 -7.95 -7.29
C ASP A 206 -30.39 -6.55 -7.94
N GLN A 207 -29.19 -6.14 -8.40
CA GLN A 207 -28.92 -4.86 -9.09
C GLN A 207 -29.27 -3.61 -8.29
N LEU A 208 -29.37 -3.73 -6.96
CA LEU A 208 -29.65 -2.62 -6.07
C LEU A 208 -28.40 -1.77 -5.81
N LEU A 209 -27.23 -2.38 -5.88
CA LEU A 209 -25.93 -1.72 -5.84
C LEU A 209 -25.10 -2.21 -7.03
N LEU A 210 -24.61 -1.29 -7.85
CA LEU A 210 -23.75 -1.62 -8.98
C LEU A 210 -22.29 -1.29 -8.62
N PRO A 211 -21.34 -2.19 -8.91
CA PRO A 211 -19.93 -1.87 -8.76
C PRO A 211 -19.49 -0.87 -9.83
N ASP A 212 -18.68 0.10 -9.44
CA ASP A 212 -18.06 1.07 -10.36
C ASP A 212 -17.13 0.37 -11.35
N PHE A 213 -16.44 -0.67 -10.88
CA PHE A 213 -15.58 -1.50 -11.71
C PHE A 213 -15.88 -2.98 -11.51
N ARG A 214 -16.08 -3.69 -12.62
CA ARG A 214 -16.28 -5.13 -12.63
C ARG A 214 -15.17 -5.80 -13.43
N PHE A 215 -14.21 -6.34 -12.70
CA PHE A 215 -13.10 -7.09 -13.31
C PHE A 215 -13.53 -8.52 -13.66
N ASN A 216 -14.33 -9.16 -12.78
CA ASN A 216 -15.10 -10.37 -13.10
C ASN A 216 -16.22 -10.60 -12.06
N ASN A 217 -16.93 -11.74 -12.11
CA ASN A 217 -18.01 -12.08 -11.18
C ASN A 217 -17.60 -12.15 -9.69
N ARG A 218 -16.31 -12.28 -9.39
CA ARG A 218 -15.77 -12.34 -8.03
C ARG A 218 -14.98 -11.09 -7.63
N MET A 219 -14.62 -10.25 -8.60
CA MET A 219 -13.69 -9.13 -8.44
C MET A 219 -14.39 -7.83 -8.86
N MET A 220 -14.75 -7.03 -7.86
CA MET A 220 -15.51 -5.80 -8.01
C MET A 220 -14.86 -4.69 -7.18
N GLY A 221 -14.88 -3.48 -7.72
CA GLY A 221 -14.39 -2.28 -7.07
C GLY A 221 -15.52 -1.25 -6.91
N PHE A 222 -15.50 -0.57 -5.76
CA PHE A 222 -16.47 0.44 -5.38
C PHE A 222 -15.76 1.74 -5.04
N ARG A 223 -16.28 2.85 -5.52
CA ARG A 223 -15.91 4.19 -5.09
C ARG A 223 -16.68 4.55 -3.81
N PRO A 224 -16.05 5.21 -2.83
CA PRO A 224 -16.74 5.69 -1.64
C PRO A 224 -17.98 6.51 -1.97
N GLU A 225 -17.92 7.35 -3.00
CA GLU A 225 -19.03 8.21 -3.43
C GLU A 225 -20.26 7.40 -3.85
N THR A 226 -20.06 6.29 -4.57
CA THR A 226 -21.14 5.38 -4.99
C THR A 226 -21.77 4.69 -3.79
N LEU A 227 -20.97 4.30 -2.80
CA LEU A 227 -21.47 3.70 -1.56
C LEU A 227 -22.22 4.72 -0.69
N ASP A 228 -21.73 5.95 -0.63
CA ASP A 228 -22.34 7.03 0.13
C ASP A 228 -23.67 7.49 -0.49
N ALA A 229 -23.73 7.60 -1.83
CA ALA A 229 -24.98 7.86 -2.54
C ALA A 229 -26.02 6.75 -2.31
N PHE A 230 -25.55 5.50 -2.31
CA PHE A 230 -26.39 4.36 -1.98
C PHE A 230 -26.90 4.42 -0.53
N LEU A 231 -26.04 4.72 0.44
CA LEU A 231 -26.47 4.92 1.84
C LEU A 231 -27.44 6.10 1.97
N GLY A 232 -27.17 7.22 1.30
CA GLY A 232 -28.02 8.41 1.31
C GLY A 232 -29.44 8.12 0.85
N THR A 233 -29.61 7.19 -0.09
CA THR A 233 -30.94 6.76 -0.57
C THR A 233 -31.75 6.06 0.53
N TRP A 234 -31.10 5.21 1.34
CA TRP A 234 -31.77 4.38 2.35
C TRP A 234 -31.78 5.00 3.74
N MET A 235 -30.86 5.94 4.00
CA MET A 235 -30.70 6.65 5.25
C MET A 235 -31.22 8.09 5.19
N ALA A 236 -31.95 8.45 4.14
CA ALA A 236 -32.58 9.76 4.02
C ALA A 236 -33.48 10.04 5.25
N PRO A 237 -33.54 11.29 5.75
CA PRO A 237 -34.38 11.64 6.90
C PRO A 237 -35.86 11.28 6.73
N THR A 238 -36.34 11.25 5.48
CA THR A 238 -37.70 10.85 5.12
C THR A 238 -37.97 9.37 5.36
N LYS A 239 -36.94 8.51 5.22
CA LYS A 239 -37.03 7.05 5.42
C LYS A 239 -36.67 6.62 6.84
N ILE A 240 -36.12 7.52 7.66
CA ILE A 240 -35.73 7.22 9.04
C ILE A 240 -36.74 7.77 10.03
N ARG A 241 -37.23 6.89 10.91
CA ARG A 241 -38.06 7.28 12.04
C ARG A 241 -37.18 7.75 13.20
N LYS A 242 -37.35 9.00 13.64
CA LYS A 242 -36.75 9.51 14.89
C LYS A 242 -37.37 8.78 16.09
N THR A 243 -36.59 7.94 16.76
CA THR A 243 -37.03 7.17 17.93
C THR A 243 -36.83 7.98 19.22
N GLY A 244 -37.92 8.47 19.79
CA GLY A 244 -37.94 9.14 21.12
C GLY A 244 -38.13 8.20 22.31
N ARG A 245 -38.50 6.93 22.07
CA ARG A 245 -38.64 5.85 23.09
C ARG A 245 -38.01 4.56 22.56
N LYS A 246 -37.66 3.62 23.45
CA LYS A 246 -37.20 2.26 23.10
C LYS A 246 -38.31 1.54 22.31
N VAL A 247 -38.30 1.68 20.98
CA VAL A 247 -39.15 0.90 20.07
C VAL A 247 -38.48 -0.46 19.88
N ALA A 248 -39.20 -1.54 20.14
CA ALA A 248 -38.75 -2.88 19.79
C ALA A 248 -38.54 -2.95 18.26
N CYS A 249 -37.30 -3.16 17.85
CA CYS A 249 -36.91 -3.20 16.45
C CYS A 249 -35.97 -4.37 16.21
N LYS A 250 -36.09 -4.97 15.03
CA LYS A 250 -35.17 -6.02 14.57
C LYS A 250 -34.21 -5.40 13.55
N PRO A 251 -32.88 -5.56 13.73
CA PRO A 251 -31.92 -5.14 12.71
C PRO A 251 -32.26 -5.76 11.36
N LEU A 252 -32.08 -4.99 10.28
CA LEU A 252 -32.52 -5.35 8.93
C LEU A 252 -32.02 -6.74 8.49
N THR A 253 -30.74 -7.04 8.76
CA THR A 253 -30.13 -8.33 8.43
C THR A 253 -30.69 -9.50 9.25
N ILE A 254 -31.03 -9.25 10.52
CA ILE A 254 -31.65 -10.25 11.40
C ILE A 254 -33.09 -10.50 10.95
N PHE A 255 -33.82 -9.45 10.58
CA PHE A 255 -35.17 -9.58 10.04
C PHE A 255 -35.16 -10.41 8.75
N ALA A 256 -34.29 -10.08 7.80
CA ALA A 256 -34.15 -10.82 6.55
C ALA A 256 -33.85 -12.31 6.80
N ARG A 257 -32.91 -12.60 7.71
CA ARG A 257 -32.54 -13.97 8.08
C ARG A 257 -33.70 -14.74 8.73
N ALA A 258 -34.40 -14.13 9.68
CA ALA A 258 -35.52 -14.77 10.39
C ALA A 258 -36.64 -15.18 9.43
N HIS A 259 -36.82 -14.44 8.34
CA HIS A 259 -37.84 -14.69 7.32
C HIS A 259 -37.31 -15.34 6.04
N ARG A 260 -36.09 -15.89 6.07
CA ARG A 260 -35.43 -16.60 4.95
C ARG A 260 -35.48 -15.79 3.63
N THR A 261 -35.29 -14.48 3.71
CA THR A 261 -35.28 -13.57 2.56
C THR A 261 -33.96 -12.80 2.47
N ARG A 262 -33.75 -12.10 1.37
CA ARG A 262 -32.56 -11.26 1.16
C ARG A 262 -32.78 -9.87 1.73
N THR A 263 -31.70 -9.26 2.23
CA THR A 263 -31.73 -7.88 2.73
C THR A 263 -32.18 -6.88 1.67
N SER A 264 -31.75 -7.07 0.41
CA SER A 264 -32.20 -6.32 -0.77
C SER A 264 -33.73 -6.30 -0.91
N HIS A 265 -34.37 -7.47 -0.81
CA HIS A 265 -35.82 -7.59 -0.92
C HIS A 265 -36.52 -6.87 0.23
N VAL A 266 -36.01 -6.99 1.45
CA VAL A 266 -36.56 -6.31 2.62
C VAL A 266 -36.48 -4.78 2.45
N LEU A 267 -35.37 -4.25 1.93
CA LEU A 267 -35.24 -2.82 1.64
C LEU A 267 -36.31 -2.36 0.64
N LEU A 268 -36.43 -3.07 -0.48
CA LEU A 268 -37.38 -2.73 -1.54
C LEU A 268 -38.84 -2.87 -1.11
N THR A 269 -39.19 -3.90 -0.32
CA THR A 269 -40.56 -4.07 0.15
C THR A 269 -40.92 -3.12 1.27
N ALA A 270 -39.98 -2.75 2.13
CA ALA A 270 -40.20 -1.68 3.10
C ALA A 270 -40.42 -0.34 2.41
N ASP A 271 -39.65 -0.04 1.36
CA ASP A 271 -39.85 1.16 0.55
C ASP A 271 -41.22 1.18 -0.14
N ALA A 272 -41.57 0.07 -0.80
CA ALA A 272 -42.86 -0.08 -1.49
C ALA A 272 -44.06 -0.12 -0.54
N ALA A 273 -43.84 -0.42 0.75
CA ALA A 273 -44.85 -0.35 1.80
C ALA A 273 -44.84 1.00 2.54
N GLU A 274 -43.99 1.95 2.11
CA GLU A 274 -43.79 3.26 2.76
C GLU A 274 -43.46 3.14 4.27
N VAL A 275 -42.74 2.08 4.63
CA VAL A 275 -42.34 1.81 6.01
C VAL A 275 -41.01 2.50 6.30
N ASN A 276 -41.03 3.37 7.31
CA ASN A 276 -39.82 4.02 7.80
C ASN A 276 -38.95 3.08 8.64
N PHE A 277 -37.65 3.08 8.38
CA PHE A 277 -36.68 2.32 9.15
C PHE A 277 -36.44 2.98 10.52
N THR A 278 -36.20 2.14 11.52
CA THR A 278 -35.62 2.58 12.79
C THR A 278 -34.11 2.67 12.65
N TYR A 279 -33.49 3.67 13.30
CA TYR A 279 -32.04 3.87 13.25
C TYR A 279 -31.38 3.62 14.61
N ASP A 280 -30.39 2.73 14.64
CA ASP A 280 -29.53 2.47 15.79
C ASP A 280 -28.23 3.28 15.69
N ARG A 281 -28.12 4.32 16.52
CA ARG A 281 -26.95 5.23 16.55
C ARG A 281 -25.63 4.55 16.91
N ARG A 282 -25.66 3.33 17.46
CA ARG A 282 -24.44 2.59 17.85
C ARG A 282 -23.81 1.83 16.69
N LYS A 283 -24.51 1.73 15.57
CA LYS A 283 -24.08 1.00 14.37
C LYS A 283 -23.90 1.97 13.21
N GLN A 284 -23.35 1.46 12.10
CA GLN A 284 -23.06 2.25 10.91
C GLN A 284 -23.76 1.65 9.68
N GLY A 285 -24.00 2.50 8.68
CA GLY A 285 -24.58 2.14 7.39
C GLY A 285 -25.90 1.39 7.48
N LEU A 286 -26.10 0.41 6.60
CA LEU A 286 -27.29 -0.45 6.62
C LEU A 286 -27.39 -1.31 7.89
N GLY A 287 -26.28 -1.57 8.57
CA GLY A 287 -26.26 -2.29 9.85
C GLY A 287 -26.98 -1.54 10.98
N ALA A 288 -27.13 -0.22 10.83
CA ALA A 288 -27.90 0.63 11.75
C ALA A 288 -29.41 0.63 11.48
N LEU A 289 -29.85 0.11 10.33
CA LEU A 289 -31.26 0.08 9.98
C LEU A 289 -31.95 -1.12 10.62
N GLY A 290 -33.19 -0.90 11.05
CA GLY A 290 -34.07 -1.92 11.58
C GLY A 290 -35.52 -1.69 11.16
N ILE A 291 -36.32 -2.75 11.32
CA ILE A 291 -37.77 -2.71 11.14
C ILE A 291 -38.42 -2.75 12.51
N ALA A 292 -39.32 -1.80 12.77
CA ALA A 292 -40.12 -1.81 13.98
C ALA A 292 -41.09 -3.00 13.97
N GLU A 293 -41.34 -3.58 15.14
CA GLU A 293 -42.18 -4.77 15.26
C GLU A 293 -43.59 -4.57 14.67
N LYS A 294 -44.18 -3.38 14.91
CA LYS A 294 -45.49 -3.01 14.37
C LYS A 294 -45.55 -2.95 12.83
N ASP A 295 -44.43 -2.67 12.17
CA ASP A 295 -44.36 -2.50 10.71
C ASP A 295 -43.95 -3.83 10.03
N SER A 296 -43.62 -4.86 10.81
CA SER A 296 -43.16 -6.15 10.31
C SER A 296 -44.21 -6.86 9.45
N ALA A 297 -45.49 -6.77 9.82
CA ALA A 297 -46.58 -7.41 9.08
C ALA A 297 -46.74 -6.83 7.66
N ALA A 298 -46.68 -5.49 7.52
CA ALA A 298 -46.78 -4.82 6.23
C ALA A 298 -45.63 -5.20 5.29
N VAL A 299 -44.40 -5.25 5.81
CA VAL A 299 -43.23 -5.68 5.03
C VAL A 299 -43.37 -7.14 4.60
N LEU A 300 -43.87 -8.03 5.46
CA LEU A 300 -44.06 -9.45 5.16
C LEU A 300 -45.17 -9.68 4.12
N GLU A 301 -46.26 -8.92 4.18
CA GLU A 301 -47.32 -8.99 3.19
C GLU A 301 -46.79 -8.60 1.80
N ARG A 302 -46.01 -7.52 1.72
CA ARG A 302 -45.36 -7.13 0.46
C ARG A 302 -44.32 -8.14 -0.02
N LEU A 303 -43.58 -8.78 0.87
CA LEU A 303 -42.65 -9.86 0.52
C LEU A 303 -43.34 -11.07 -0.11
N ARG A 304 -44.61 -11.37 0.25
CA ARG A 304 -45.37 -12.47 -0.36
C ARG A 304 -45.75 -12.18 -1.80
N ILE A 305 -46.06 -10.92 -2.09
CA ILE A 305 -46.48 -10.43 -3.41
C ILE A 305 -45.26 -10.12 -4.30
N PHE A 306 -44.09 -9.92 -3.68
CA PHE A 306 -42.88 -9.55 -4.38
C PHE A 306 -42.48 -10.65 -5.37
N PRO A 307 -42.47 -10.38 -6.69
CA PRO A 307 -42.13 -11.39 -7.67
C PRO A 307 -40.71 -11.87 -7.41
N ARG A 308 -40.54 -13.18 -7.22
CA ARG A 308 -39.21 -13.82 -7.16
C ARG A 308 -38.42 -13.67 -8.48
N ASN A 309 -38.99 -13.01 -9.48
CA ASN A 309 -38.48 -12.89 -10.84
C ASN A 309 -37.64 -11.63 -11.06
N ARG A 310 -36.42 -11.85 -11.53
CA ARG A 310 -35.37 -10.87 -11.86
C ARG A 310 -35.80 -9.70 -12.75
N ALA A 311 -36.82 -9.89 -13.60
CA ALA A 311 -37.23 -8.90 -14.60
C ALA A 311 -38.09 -7.75 -14.01
N ALA A 312 -38.85 -8.00 -12.94
CA ALA A 312 -39.72 -6.97 -12.34
C ALA A 312 -38.95 -5.94 -11.52
N LEU A 313 -37.79 -6.34 -10.96
CA LEU A 313 -36.91 -5.48 -10.16
C LEU A 313 -36.28 -4.33 -10.98
N ALA A 314 -35.98 -4.57 -12.26
CA ALA A 314 -35.42 -3.54 -13.15
C ALA A 314 -36.41 -2.40 -13.42
N SER A 315 -37.72 -2.67 -13.41
CA SER A 315 -38.76 -1.66 -13.64
C SER A 315 -38.91 -0.70 -12.46
N ILE A 316 -38.80 -1.19 -11.22
CA ILE A 316 -38.99 -0.39 -10.00
C ILE A 316 -37.77 0.49 -9.70
N ALA A 317 -36.56 0.02 -10.02
CA ALA A 317 -35.33 0.82 -9.87
C ALA A 317 -35.21 1.93 -10.94
N SER A 318 -35.76 1.74 -12.14
CA SER A 318 -35.63 2.71 -13.26
C SER A 318 -36.40 4.02 -13.04
N THR A 319 -37.38 4.02 -12.12
CA THR A 319 -38.15 5.22 -11.77
C THR A 319 -37.45 6.11 -10.73
N GLY A 320 -36.37 5.64 -10.08
CA GLY A 320 -35.64 6.39 -9.05
C GLY A 320 -34.16 6.67 -9.34
N LEU A 321 -33.54 5.99 -10.31
CA LEU A 321 -32.13 6.17 -10.68
C LEU A 321 -32.01 6.53 -12.17
N LYS A 322 -32.30 7.79 -12.52
CA LYS A 322 -31.85 8.36 -13.79
C LYS A 322 -30.73 9.37 -13.54
N ASN A 323 -29.62 9.10 -14.22
CA ASN A 323 -28.50 9.99 -14.55
C ASN A 323 -27.44 10.24 -13.47
N HIS A 324 -26.25 9.63 -13.65
CA HIS A 324 -25.10 10.35 -14.20
C HIS A 324 -24.02 9.39 -14.74
N GLY A 325 -23.61 9.64 -15.99
CA GLY A 325 -22.24 9.45 -16.48
C GLY A 325 -21.74 8.02 -16.70
N LYS A 326 -22.09 7.40 -17.83
CA LYS A 326 -21.17 6.45 -18.49
C LYS A 326 -20.13 7.29 -19.25
N ILE A 327 -18.86 7.18 -18.87
CA ILE A 327 -17.73 7.56 -19.72
C ILE A 327 -17.13 6.25 -20.23
N GLN A 328 -16.99 6.19 -21.55
CA GLN A 328 -16.32 5.10 -22.30
C GLN A 328 -14.84 5.01 -21.93
#